data_AF-A0AAN8IQQ8-F1
#
_entry.id   AF-A0AAN8IQQ8-F1
#
_cell.length_a   1.000
_cell.length_b   1.000
_cell.length_c   1.000
_cell.angle_alpha   90.00
_cell.angle_beta   90.00
_cell.angle_gamma   90.00
#
_symmetry.space_group_name_H-M   'P 1'
#
loop_
_entity.id
_entity.type
_entity.pdbx_description
1 polymer ?
#
loop_
_entity_poly.entity_id
_entity_poly.type
_entity_poly.pdbx_seq_one_letter_code
_entity_poly.pdbx_strand_id
1 'polypeptide(L)'
;MAAREHEYEFAKKRQAEERKLIDEIRRKRACVKNASRFPTEKNIQSKIRNFIRSILSIVTSNYLSVSFANVRGNRPQYFADMKASLYRSQLEKIHLEVSCTLDRIRFAAEGISMAHEVYNLLVLSDGAIESSRESFFSEDEQGVMLEPNFTADFIRKEIDFLEELRHQIENEIKEAQIQEESEEHESAFDSMKRMITEMREDMETKHTQLQMEISNQNERINEMFKVLLEMKKTSSRANEIYEHCEQAPTEDKKDPEEQPEEDLLDLPDDNDLKEYGYYDNSTTSVLNSSDDGIDPKQESYREDQRTLELKERRAEIKEYLKEMSTVPERKISRVDQMRYKDQYLVCAFCLVKGQHYSDSCPSYVSVKSRKKRVRCRLCLDSRHDTEQCRSEVKRCRYCGSKNHDKALCILPEDIDDNYRELEEIQKEIESFDESY
;
A
#
# COMPACT_ATOMS: atom_id res chain seq x y z
N MET A 1 -55.15 8.97 -18.42
CA MET A 1 -53.92 9.63 -17.91
C MET A 1 -52.70 8.75 -18.11
N ALA A 2 -52.74 7.46 -17.73
CA ALA A 2 -51.64 6.50 -17.94
C ALA A 2 -51.05 6.44 -19.38
N ALA A 3 -51.89 6.50 -20.43
CA ALA A 3 -51.39 6.51 -21.82
C ALA A 3 -50.54 7.75 -22.16
N ARG A 4 -50.91 8.92 -21.61
CA ARG A 4 -50.14 10.16 -21.80
C ARG A 4 -48.83 10.15 -21.00
N GLU A 5 -48.82 9.53 -19.83
CA GLU A 5 -47.59 9.35 -19.02
C GLU A 5 -46.61 8.43 -19.73
N HIS A 6 -47.07 7.32 -20.30
CA HIS A 6 -46.23 6.39 -21.05
C HIS A 6 -45.64 7.01 -22.34
N GLU A 7 -46.43 7.79 -23.10
CA GLU A 7 -45.92 8.54 -24.27
C GLU A 7 -44.87 9.57 -23.88
N TYR A 8 -45.07 10.27 -22.75
CA TYR A 8 -44.11 11.24 -22.23
C TYR A 8 -42.79 10.58 -21.79
N GLU A 9 -42.85 9.45 -21.09
CA GLU A 9 -41.66 8.68 -20.71
C GLU A 9 -40.89 8.15 -21.93
N PHE A 10 -41.60 7.64 -22.94
CA PHE A 10 -40.98 7.15 -24.16
C PHE A 10 -40.30 8.28 -24.96
N ALA A 11 -40.95 9.44 -25.08
CA ALA A 11 -40.36 10.62 -25.70
C ALA A 11 -39.10 11.10 -24.95
N LYS A 12 -39.14 11.10 -23.60
CA LYS A 12 -38.00 11.44 -22.76
C LYS A 12 -36.83 10.46 -22.94
N LYS A 13 -37.11 9.16 -23.02
CA LYS A 13 -36.09 8.13 -23.26
C LYS A 13 -35.44 8.30 -24.63
N ARG A 14 -36.24 8.49 -25.69
CA ARG A 14 -35.74 8.76 -27.04
C ARG A 14 -34.86 10.00 -27.09
N GLN A 15 -35.29 11.09 -26.46
CA GLN A 15 -34.52 12.34 -26.42
C GLN A 15 -33.18 12.17 -25.65
N ALA A 16 -33.17 11.35 -24.60
CA ALA A 16 -31.94 11.03 -23.87
C ALA A 16 -30.96 10.20 -24.71
N GLU A 17 -31.46 9.19 -25.46
CA GLU A 17 -30.66 8.39 -26.39
C GLU A 17 -30.09 9.25 -27.53
N GLU A 18 -30.90 10.15 -28.10
CA GLU A 18 -30.45 11.07 -29.15
C GLU A 18 -29.34 12.00 -28.66
N ARG A 19 -29.50 12.60 -27.46
CA ARG A 19 -28.45 13.44 -26.85
C ARG A 19 -27.17 12.64 -26.62
N LYS A 20 -27.28 11.40 -26.14
CA LYS A 20 -26.13 10.51 -25.93
C LYS A 20 -25.37 10.26 -27.24
N LEU A 21 -26.08 10.01 -28.34
CA LEU A 21 -25.47 9.82 -29.67
C LEU A 21 -24.79 11.11 -30.17
N ILE A 22 -25.43 12.27 -30.00
CA ILE A 22 -24.86 13.57 -30.38
C ILE A 22 -23.56 13.85 -29.60
N ASP A 23 -23.56 13.62 -28.28
CA ASP A 23 -22.40 13.84 -27.43
C ASP A 23 -21.26 12.84 -27.75
N GLU A 24 -21.60 11.60 -28.11
CA GLU A 24 -20.63 10.62 -28.58
C GLU A 24 -19.98 11.06 -29.91
N ILE A 25 -20.78 11.53 -30.88
CA ILE A 25 -20.28 12.05 -32.16
C ILE A 25 -19.39 13.27 -31.93
N ARG A 26 -19.81 14.22 -31.07
CA ARG A 26 -19.01 15.41 -30.73
C ARG A 26 -17.68 15.03 -30.11
N ARG A 27 -17.69 14.09 -29.16
CA ARG A 27 -16.47 13.57 -28.52
C ARG A 27 -15.55 12.91 -29.54
N LYS A 28 -16.07 12.02 -30.38
CA LYS A 28 -15.31 11.36 -31.46
C LYS A 28 -14.69 12.38 -32.41
N ARG A 29 -15.43 13.41 -32.82
CA ARG A 29 -14.91 14.53 -33.65
C ARG A 29 -13.83 15.34 -32.96
N ALA A 30 -13.99 15.66 -31.67
CA ALA A 30 -12.97 16.37 -30.90
C ALA A 30 -11.67 15.57 -30.79
N CYS A 31 -11.76 14.26 -30.53
CA CYS A 31 -10.59 13.38 -30.52
C CYS A 31 -9.86 13.36 -31.86
N VAL A 32 -10.60 13.31 -32.97
CA VAL A 32 -10.01 13.36 -34.33
C VAL A 32 -9.35 14.71 -34.59
N LYS A 33 -9.98 15.83 -34.21
CA LYS A 33 -9.40 17.18 -34.36
C LYS A 33 -8.12 17.38 -33.54
N ASN A 34 -8.08 16.81 -32.33
CA ASN A 34 -6.95 16.97 -31.41
C ASN A 34 -5.81 15.96 -31.68
N ALA A 35 -6.04 14.97 -32.54
CA ALA A 35 -5.00 14.03 -32.92
C ALA A 35 -3.99 14.73 -33.84
N SER A 36 -2.77 14.96 -33.35
CA SER A 36 -1.69 15.61 -34.10
C SER A 36 -1.33 14.88 -35.40
N ARG A 37 -1.55 13.55 -35.45
CA ARG A 37 -1.48 12.72 -36.65
C ARG A 37 -2.42 11.53 -36.54
N PHE A 38 -3.12 11.23 -37.64
CA PHE A 38 -3.88 9.99 -37.76
C PHE A 38 -2.91 8.79 -37.79
N PRO A 39 -3.20 7.69 -37.08
CA PRO A 39 -2.30 6.53 -37.08
C PRO A 39 -2.19 5.91 -38.47
N THR A 40 -1.00 5.46 -38.84
CA THR A 40 -0.77 4.72 -40.09
C THR A 40 -1.40 3.32 -40.00
N GLU A 41 -1.69 2.72 -41.15
CA GLU A 41 -2.22 1.35 -41.24
C GLU A 41 -1.37 0.36 -40.42
N LYS A 42 -0.04 0.40 -40.60
CA LYS A 42 0.92 -0.44 -39.85
C LYS A 42 0.81 -0.23 -38.33
N ASN A 43 0.59 1.00 -37.87
CA ASN A 43 0.43 1.28 -36.45
C ASN A 43 -0.85 0.64 -35.89
N ILE A 44 -1.96 0.71 -36.65
CA ILE A 44 -3.24 0.11 -36.25
C ILE A 44 -3.13 -1.42 -36.23
N GLN A 45 -2.63 -2.03 -37.30
CA GLN A 45 -2.39 -3.48 -37.39
C GLN A 45 -1.50 -3.98 -36.25
N SER A 46 -0.41 -3.27 -35.94
CA SER A 46 0.46 -3.61 -34.80
C SER A 46 -0.27 -3.51 -33.46
N LYS A 47 -1.15 -2.53 -33.27
CA LYS A 47 -1.95 -2.40 -32.04
C LYS A 47 -2.93 -3.56 -31.88
N ILE A 48 -3.64 -3.93 -32.95
CA ILE A 48 -4.56 -5.08 -32.94
C ILE A 48 -3.81 -6.35 -32.52
N ARG A 49 -2.68 -6.67 -33.18
CA ARG A 49 -1.85 -7.83 -32.83
C ARG A 49 -1.38 -7.77 -31.37
N ASN A 50 -0.94 -6.61 -30.88
CA ASN A 50 -0.46 -6.45 -29.51
C ASN A 50 -1.57 -6.68 -28.47
N PHE A 51 -2.79 -6.17 -28.70
CA PHE A 51 -3.90 -6.44 -27.79
C PHE A 51 -4.29 -7.92 -27.79
N ILE A 52 -4.35 -8.56 -28.96
CA ILE A 52 -4.65 -10.00 -29.06
C ILE A 52 -3.57 -10.83 -28.36
N ARG A 53 -2.28 -10.53 -28.57
CA ARG A 53 -1.19 -11.16 -27.80
C ARG A 53 -1.32 -10.96 -26.31
N SER A 54 -1.74 -9.77 -25.86
CA SER A 54 -1.97 -9.50 -24.44
C SER A 54 -3.08 -10.39 -23.89
N ILE A 55 -4.21 -10.53 -24.61
CA ILE A 55 -5.31 -11.41 -24.20
C ILE A 55 -4.86 -12.87 -24.19
N LEU A 56 -4.18 -13.33 -25.24
CA LEU A 56 -3.65 -14.69 -25.33
C LEU A 56 -2.66 -14.99 -24.21
N SER A 57 -1.76 -14.05 -23.90
CA SER A 57 -0.84 -14.20 -22.77
C SER A 57 -1.59 -14.34 -21.44
N ILE A 58 -2.69 -13.59 -21.25
CA ILE A 58 -3.53 -13.69 -20.05
C ILE A 58 -4.24 -15.05 -19.99
N VAL A 59 -4.88 -15.47 -21.09
CA VAL A 59 -5.64 -16.73 -21.16
C VAL A 59 -4.73 -17.95 -20.99
N THR A 60 -3.59 -17.97 -21.69
CA THR A 60 -2.64 -19.10 -21.62
C THR A 60 -1.92 -19.22 -20.28
N SER A 61 -1.74 -18.12 -19.56
CA SER A 61 -1.15 -18.12 -18.21
C SER A 61 -2.19 -18.28 -17.10
N ASN A 62 -3.48 -18.44 -17.44
CA ASN A 62 -4.56 -18.51 -16.47
C ASN A 62 -4.56 -19.85 -15.72
N TYR A 63 -4.08 -19.84 -14.48
CA TYR A 63 -4.13 -20.98 -13.56
C TYR A 63 -5.27 -20.87 -12.52
N LEU A 64 -6.18 -19.88 -12.66
CA LEU A 64 -7.15 -19.53 -11.63
C LEU A 64 -8.19 -20.62 -11.41
N SER A 65 -8.62 -21.31 -12.46
CA SER A 65 -9.54 -22.47 -12.34
C SER A 65 -8.90 -23.63 -11.56
N VAL A 66 -7.61 -23.90 -11.81
CA VAL A 66 -6.83 -24.91 -11.07
C VAL A 66 -6.62 -24.48 -9.62
N SER A 67 -6.30 -23.20 -9.38
CA SER A 67 -6.16 -22.66 -8.02
C SER A 67 -7.47 -22.77 -7.24
N PHE A 68 -8.60 -22.43 -7.87
CA PHE A 68 -9.92 -22.56 -7.27
C PHE A 68 -10.25 -24.02 -6.97
N ALA A 69 -10.03 -24.94 -7.93
CA ALA A 69 -10.25 -26.37 -7.73
C ALA A 69 -9.39 -26.93 -6.58
N ASN A 70 -8.14 -26.48 -6.46
CA ASN A 70 -7.24 -26.89 -5.37
C ASN A 70 -7.72 -26.38 -4.01
N VAL A 71 -8.11 -25.11 -3.89
CA VAL A 71 -8.66 -24.56 -2.64
C VAL A 71 -9.94 -25.32 -2.27
N ARG A 72 -10.86 -25.46 -3.23
CA ARG A 72 -12.13 -26.17 -3.04
C ARG A 72 -11.95 -27.65 -2.67
N GLY A 73 -10.95 -28.33 -3.24
CA GLY A 73 -10.63 -29.72 -2.91
C GLY A 73 -10.20 -29.92 -1.45
N ASN A 74 -9.62 -28.88 -0.84
CA ASN A 74 -9.22 -28.88 0.57
C ASN A 74 -10.35 -28.45 1.52
N ARG A 75 -11.53 -28.12 1.01
CA ARG A 75 -12.68 -27.67 1.80
C ARG A 75 -13.00 -28.59 2.99
N PRO A 76 -13.10 -29.93 2.85
CA PRO A 76 -13.43 -30.80 3.99
C PRO A 76 -12.38 -30.72 5.11
N GLN A 77 -11.10 -30.54 4.76
CA GLN A 77 -10.02 -30.42 5.73
C GLN A 77 -10.08 -29.09 6.49
N TYR A 78 -10.33 -27.97 5.80
CA TYR A 78 -10.49 -26.68 6.48
C TYR A 78 -11.65 -26.69 7.47
N PHE A 79 -12.78 -27.30 7.11
CA PHE A 79 -13.95 -27.34 7.98
C PHE A 79 -13.77 -28.33 9.14
N ALA A 80 -13.13 -29.48 8.91
CA ALA A 80 -12.78 -30.41 10.00
C ALA A 80 -11.83 -29.78 11.03
N ASP A 81 -10.94 -28.88 10.58
CA ASP A 81 -9.98 -28.17 11.42
C ASP A 81 -10.55 -26.89 12.07
N MET A 82 -11.83 -26.55 11.85
CA MET A 82 -12.44 -25.27 12.24
C MET A 82 -11.66 -24.03 11.76
N LYS A 83 -11.32 -24.04 10.47
CA LYS A 83 -10.56 -22.99 9.77
C LYS A 83 -11.38 -22.40 8.61
N ALA A 84 -12.70 -22.25 8.76
CA ALA A 84 -13.54 -21.68 7.70
C ALA A 84 -13.12 -20.25 7.31
N SER A 85 -12.70 -19.42 8.28
CA SER A 85 -12.18 -18.08 8.02
C SER A 85 -10.94 -18.07 7.10
N LEU A 86 -10.01 -19.00 7.31
CA LEU A 86 -8.82 -19.16 6.47
C LEU A 86 -9.20 -19.64 5.05
N TYR A 87 -10.15 -20.58 4.96
CA TYR A 87 -10.68 -21.03 3.67
C TYR A 87 -11.33 -19.88 2.90
N ARG A 88 -12.21 -19.10 3.55
CA ARG A 88 -12.84 -17.91 2.97
C ARG A 88 -11.79 -16.91 2.47
N SER A 89 -10.79 -16.60 3.28
CA SER A 89 -9.71 -15.67 2.90
C SER A 89 -8.95 -16.12 1.64
N GLN A 90 -8.72 -17.44 1.49
CA GLN A 90 -8.09 -17.97 0.27
C GLN A 90 -9.01 -17.84 -0.96
N LEU A 91 -10.32 -18.05 -0.81
CA LEU A 91 -11.28 -17.84 -1.88
C LEU A 91 -11.39 -16.36 -2.29
N GLU A 92 -11.43 -15.43 -1.33
CA GLU A 92 -11.44 -13.99 -1.58
C GLU A 92 -10.20 -13.53 -2.36
N LYS A 93 -9.03 -14.10 -2.03
CA LYS A 93 -7.81 -13.85 -2.81
C LYS A 93 -7.99 -14.29 -4.28
N ILE A 94 -8.51 -15.49 -4.51
CA ILE A 94 -8.74 -15.99 -5.88
C ILE A 94 -9.80 -15.14 -6.60
N HIS A 95 -10.87 -14.73 -5.91
CA HIS A 95 -11.92 -13.84 -6.44
C HIS A 95 -11.33 -12.52 -6.94
N LEU A 96 -10.43 -11.92 -6.17
CA LEU A 96 -9.74 -10.69 -6.55
C LEU A 96 -8.84 -10.91 -7.78
N GLU A 97 -8.10 -12.02 -7.83
CA GLU A 97 -7.26 -12.38 -8.98
C GLU A 97 -8.09 -12.61 -10.26
N VAL A 98 -9.25 -13.28 -10.17
CA VAL A 98 -10.21 -13.44 -11.28
C VAL A 98 -10.75 -12.10 -11.73
N SER A 99 -11.17 -11.23 -10.80
CA SER A 99 -11.71 -9.91 -11.12
C SER A 99 -10.68 -9.04 -11.85
N CYS A 100 -9.43 -9.02 -11.36
CA CYS A 100 -8.33 -8.30 -12.02
C CYS A 100 -8.04 -8.83 -13.43
N THR A 101 -8.06 -10.16 -13.60
CA THR A 101 -7.83 -10.81 -14.91
C THR A 101 -8.92 -10.43 -15.92
N LEU A 102 -10.17 -10.46 -15.48
CA LEU A 102 -11.34 -10.12 -16.26
C LEU A 102 -11.34 -8.65 -16.69
N ASP A 103 -10.97 -7.72 -15.80
CA ASP A 103 -10.81 -6.30 -16.15
C ASP A 103 -9.72 -6.08 -17.19
N ARG A 104 -8.56 -6.77 -17.06
CA ARG A 104 -7.48 -6.69 -18.06
C ARG A 104 -7.92 -7.16 -19.44
N ILE A 105 -8.69 -8.24 -19.52
CA ILE A 105 -9.25 -8.72 -20.79
C ILE A 105 -10.23 -7.71 -21.35
N ARG A 106 -11.12 -7.14 -20.54
CA ARG A 106 -12.08 -6.11 -20.97
C ARG A 106 -11.40 -4.86 -21.53
N PHE A 107 -10.36 -4.35 -20.87
CA PHE A 107 -9.61 -3.20 -21.37
C PHE A 107 -8.90 -3.50 -22.70
N ALA A 108 -8.30 -4.68 -22.83
CA ALA A 108 -7.70 -5.10 -24.10
C ALA A 108 -8.76 -5.27 -25.21
N ALA A 109 -9.92 -5.82 -24.88
CA ALA A 109 -11.05 -5.99 -25.79
C ALA A 109 -11.58 -4.64 -26.31
N GLU A 110 -11.75 -3.66 -25.42
CA GLU A 110 -12.10 -2.29 -25.78
C GLU A 110 -11.03 -1.68 -26.70
N GLY A 111 -9.75 -1.89 -26.39
CA GLY A 111 -8.62 -1.51 -27.23
C GLY A 111 -8.68 -2.08 -28.64
N ILE A 112 -9.04 -3.36 -28.78
CA ILE A 112 -9.24 -4.04 -30.07
C ILE A 112 -10.43 -3.44 -30.82
N SER A 113 -11.57 -3.28 -30.15
CA SER A 113 -12.77 -2.68 -30.75
C SER A 113 -12.48 -1.30 -31.33
N MET A 114 -11.81 -0.44 -30.54
CA MET A 114 -11.39 0.88 -31.01
C MET A 114 -10.41 0.80 -32.18
N ALA A 115 -9.45 -0.12 -32.15
CA ALA A 115 -8.50 -0.29 -33.24
C ALA A 115 -9.17 -0.75 -34.55
N HIS A 116 -10.16 -1.65 -34.47
CA HIS A 116 -10.97 -2.05 -35.62
C HIS A 116 -11.80 -0.88 -36.18
N GLU A 117 -12.44 -0.09 -35.32
CA GLU A 117 -13.17 1.12 -35.73
C GLU A 117 -12.25 2.11 -36.44
N VAL A 118 -11.06 2.38 -35.89
CA VAL A 118 -10.08 3.29 -36.48
C VAL A 118 -9.55 2.74 -37.81
N TYR A 119 -9.37 1.42 -37.94
CA TYR A 119 -8.96 0.82 -39.22
C TYR A 119 -10.04 1.00 -40.29
N ASN A 120 -11.31 0.80 -39.92
CA ASN A 120 -12.43 1.03 -40.85
C ASN A 120 -12.48 2.50 -41.31
N LEU A 121 -12.27 3.46 -40.40
CA LEU A 121 -12.19 4.88 -40.76
C LEU A 121 -11.00 5.19 -41.68
N LEU A 122 -9.86 4.51 -41.49
CA LEU A 122 -8.69 4.68 -42.34
C LEU A 122 -8.98 4.21 -43.78
N VAL A 123 -9.67 3.07 -43.95
CA VAL A 123 -10.08 2.58 -45.27
C VAL A 123 -11.10 3.51 -45.91
N LEU A 124 -12.11 3.97 -45.16
CA LEU A 124 -13.12 4.91 -45.67
C LEU A 124 -12.55 6.28 -46.07
N SER A 125 -11.37 6.66 -45.57
CA SER A 125 -10.68 7.92 -45.90
C SER A 125 -9.61 7.76 -46.98
N ASP A 126 -9.59 6.63 -47.69
CA ASP A 126 -8.57 6.26 -48.68
C ASP A 126 -7.13 6.22 -48.12
N GLY A 127 -6.99 6.21 -46.79
CA GLY A 127 -5.70 6.12 -46.09
C GLY A 127 -5.16 4.69 -45.99
N ALA A 128 -5.96 3.68 -46.34
CA ALA A 128 -5.61 2.29 -46.47
C ALA A 128 -6.42 1.62 -47.59
N ILE A 129 -5.86 0.59 -48.22
CA ILE A 129 -6.52 -0.13 -49.32
C ILE A 129 -7.37 -1.26 -48.73
N GLU A 130 -8.63 -1.40 -49.19
CA GLU A 130 -9.57 -2.44 -48.75
C GLU A 130 -8.96 -3.86 -48.83
N SER A 131 -8.25 -4.18 -49.93
CA SER A 131 -7.58 -5.47 -50.09
C SER A 131 -6.46 -5.74 -49.08
N SER A 132 -5.79 -4.69 -48.58
CA SER A 132 -4.80 -4.81 -47.51
C SER A 132 -5.47 -5.19 -46.18
N ARG A 133 -6.64 -4.60 -45.90
CA ARG A 133 -7.46 -4.94 -44.72
C ARG A 133 -7.94 -6.39 -44.77
N GLU A 134 -8.48 -6.84 -45.91
CA GLU A 134 -8.92 -8.22 -46.09
C GLU A 134 -7.76 -9.22 -45.93
N SER A 135 -6.60 -8.91 -46.50
CA SER A 135 -5.38 -9.72 -46.33
C SER A 135 -4.97 -9.80 -44.85
N PHE A 136 -5.00 -8.68 -44.12
CA PHE A 136 -4.65 -8.65 -42.71
C PHE A 136 -5.62 -9.45 -41.84
N PHE A 137 -6.94 -9.35 -42.07
CA PHE A 137 -7.93 -10.13 -41.30
C PHE A 137 -7.93 -11.63 -41.62
N SER A 138 -7.31 -12.03 -42.73
CA SER A 138 -7.08 -13.44 -43.08
C SER A 138 -5.87 -14.05 -42.34
N GLU A 139 -5.06 -13.23 -41.67
CA GLU A 139 -3.95 -13.71 -40.83
C GLU A 139 -4.45 -14.19 -39.45
N ASP A 140 -3.64 -15.00 -38.77
CA ASP A 140 -3.78 -15.29 -37.34
C ASP A 140 -2.69 -14.66 -36.48
N GLU A 141 -3.00 -14.53 -35.20
CA GLU A 141 -2.03 -14.32 -34.14
C GLU A 141 -2.10 -15.50 -33.17
N GLN A 142 -1.09 -16.38 -33.23
CA GLN A 142 -1.01 -17.61 -32.40
C GLN A 142 -2.25 -18.51 -32.51
N GLY A 143 -2.81 -18.63 -33.72
CA GLY A 143 -3.99 -19.47 -33.98
C GLY A 143 -5.34 -18.78 -33.72
N VAL A 144 -5.37 -17.51 -33.33
CA VAL A 144 -6.60 -16.69 -33.30
C VAL A 144 -6.65 -15.82 -34.54
N MET A 145 -7.67 -16.03 -35.38
CA MET A 145 -7.90 -15.21 -36.57
C MET A 145 -8.11 -13.74 -36.18
N LEU A 146 -7.54 -12.82 -36.97
CA LEU A 146 -7.62 -11.38 -36.70
C LEU A 146 -8.96 -10.74 -37.11
N GLU A 147 -9.87 -11.52 -37.70
CA GLU A 147 -11.19 -11.05 -38.11
C GLU A 147 -11.99 -10.48 -36.91
N PRO A 148 -12.64 -9.31 -37.04
CA PRO A 148 -13.40 -8.68 -35.95
C PRO A 148 -14.48 -9.57 -35.31
N ASN A 149 -15.23 -10.33 -36.11
CA ASN A 149 -16.30 -11.18 -35.60
C ASN A 149 -15.74 -12.36 -34.79
N PHE A 150 -14.68 -12.99 -35.33
CA PHE A 150 -14.02 -14.11 -34.67
C PHE A 150 -13.35 -13.69 -33.36
N THR A 151 -12.57 -12.60 -33.39
CA THR A 151 -11.91 -12.05 -32.20
C THR A 151 -12.93 -11.63 -31.13
N ALA A 152 -14.04 -10.99 -31.50
CA ALA A 152 -15.10 -10.63 -30.56
C ALA A 152 -15.76 -11.87 -29.92
N ASP A 153 -16.05 -12.92 -30.70
CA ASP A 153 -16.62 -14.16 -30.17
C ASP A 153 -15.65 -14.90 -29.24
N PHE A 154 -14.38 -14.99 -29.62
CA PHE A 154 -13.31 -15.55 -28.79
C PHE A 154 -13.21 -14.82 -27.44
N ILE A 155 -13.07 -13.49 -27.46
CA ILE A 155 -12.96 -12.67 -26.26
C ILE A 155 -14.21 -12.81 -25.38
N ARG A 156 -15.39 -12.81 -25.98
CA ARG A 156 -16.66 -12.97 -25.26
C ARG A 156 -16.70 -14.29 -24.50
N LYS A 157 -16.34 -15.40 -25.14
CA LYS A 157 -16.29 -16.72 -24.49
C LYS A 157 -15.33 -16.75 -23.29
N GLU A 158 -14.17 -16.11 -23.41
CA GLU A 158 -13.21 -16.01 -22.30
C GLU A 158 -13.73 -15.14 -21.15
N ILE A 159 -14.42 -14.04 -21.45
CA ILE A 159 -15.09 -13.22 -20.43
C ILE A 159 -16.20 -14.01 -19.75
N ASP A 160 -17.07 -14.67 -20.51
CA ASP A 160 -18.19 -15.48 -19.99
C ASP A 160 -17.66 -16.59 -19.06
N PHE A 161 -16.56 -17.26 -19.44
CA PHE A 161 -15.90 -18.26 -18.61
C PHE A 161 -15.41 -17.68 -17.27
N LEU A 162 -14.74 -16.52 -17.29
CA LEU A 162 -14.25 -15.88 -16.06
C LEU A 162 -15.38 -15.33 -15.19
N GLU A 163 -16.48 -14.86 -15.77
CA GLU A 163 -17.67 -14.42 -15.04
C GLU A 163 -18.33 -15.58 -14.31
N GLU A 164 -18.48 -16.72 -14.99
CA GLU A 164 -18.99 -17.94 -14.38
C GLU A 164 -18.08 -18.42 -13.23
N LEU A 165 -16.76 -18.44 -13.45
CA LEU A 165 -15.79 -18.79 -12.40
C LEU A 165 -15.89 -17.84 -11.21
N ARG A 166 -16.01 -16.52 -11.45
CA ARG A 166 -16.19 -15.52 -10.39
C ARG A 166 -17.45 -15.81 -9.58
N HIS A 167 -18.56 -16.12 -10.25
CA HIS A 167 -19.83 -16.41 -9.59
C HIS A 167 -19.76 -17.70 -8.74
N GLN A 168 -19.07 -18.73 -9.22
CA GLN A 168 -18.83 -19.95 -8.44
C GLN A 168 -18.01 -19.67 -7.18
N ILE A 169 -16.97 -18.84 -7.28
CA ILE A 169 -16.16 -18.43 -6.12
C ILE A 169 -17.00 -17.61 -5.14
N GLU A 170 -17.85 -16.69 -5.60
CA GLU A 170 -18.74 -15.90 -4.74
C GLU A 170 -19.72 -16.76 -3.95
N ASN A 171 -20.29 -17.79 -4.59
CA ASN A 171 -21.18 -18.73 -3.91
C ASN A 171 -20.41 -19.55 -2.86
N GLU A 172 -19.20 -20.00 -3.18
CA GLU A 172 -18.35 -20.72 -2.24
C GLU A 172 -17.90 -19.84 -1.06
N ILE A 173 -17.63 -18.55 -1.27
CA ILE A 173 -17.34 -17.57 -0.20
C ILE A 173 -18.53 -17.46 0.76
N LYS A 174 -19.76 -17.38 0.24
CA LYS A 174 -20.98 -17.32 1.07
C LYS A 174 -21.15 -18.60 1.89
N GLU A 175 -20.90 -19.77 1.29
CA GLU A 175 -20.95 -21.04 2.01
C GLU A 175 -19.89 -21.11 3.12
N ALA A 176 -18.67 -20.64 2.84
CA ALA A 176 -17.60 -20.55 3.84
C ALA A 176 -17.96 -19.61 4.98
N GLN A 177 -18.63 -18.49 4.69
CA GLN A 177 -19.11 -17.56 5.70
C GLN A 177 -20.18 -18.20 6.60
N ILE A 178 -21.16 -18.91 6.03
CA ILE A 178 -22.17 -19.64 6.83
C ILE A 178 -21.49 -20.67 7.73
N GLN A 179 -20.45 -21.35 7.23
CA GLN A 179 -19.66 -22.29 8.03
C GLN A 179 -18.90 -21.58 9.15
N GLU A 180 -18.27 -20.43 8.88
CA GLU A 180 -17.58 -19.59 9.87
C GLU A 180 -18.54 -19.12 10.98
N GLU A 181 -19.79 -18.78 10.63
CA GLU A 181 -20.83 -18.42 11.61
C GLU A 181 -21.29 -19.63 12.45
N SER A 182 -21.21 -20.84 11.89
CA SER A 182 -21.56 -22.09 12.58
C SER A 182 -20.42 -22.69 13.42
N GLU A 183 -19.18 -22.34 13.09
CA GLU A 183 -18.02 -22.63 13.91
C GLU A 183 -18.13 -21.74 15.15
N GLU A 184 -18.75 -22.25 16.21
CA GLU A 184 -18.70 -21.65 17.54
C GLU A 184 -17.25 -21.64 18.00
N HIS A 185 -16.51 -20.62 17.57
CA HIS A 185 -15.24 -20.31 18.14
C HIS A 185 -15.51 -19.88 19.57
N GLU A 186 -15.16 -20.73 20.53
CA GLU A 186 -14.93 -20.28 21.89
C GLU A 186 -14.02 -19.05 21.76
N SER A 187 -14.54 -17.89 22.15
CA SER A 187 -13.84 -16.65 21.92
C SER A 187 -12.43 -16.78 22.48
N ALA A 188 -11.42 -16.17 21.85
CA ALA A 188 -10.10 -16.09 22.48
C ALA A 188 -10.21 -15.55 23.92
N PHE A 189 -11.21 -14.71 24.17
CA PHE A 189 -11.62 -14.28 25.50
C PHE A 189 -12.15 -15.40 26.39
N ASP A 190 -13.01 -16.29 25.89
CA ASP A 190 -13.55 -17.43 26.66
C ASP A 190 -12.46 -18.47 26.97
N SER A 191 -11.55 -18.72 26.02
CA SER A 191 -10.35 -19.53 26.26
C SER A 191 -9.46 -18.90 27.34
N MET A 192 -9.20 -17.60 27.26
CA MET A 192 -8.44 -16.87 28.28
C MET A 192 -9.16 -16.86 29.63
N LYS A 193 -10.49 -16.72 29.63
CA LYS A 193 -11.33 -16.75 30.82
C LYS A 193 -11.27 -18.12 31.49
N ARG A 194 -11.31 -19.22 30.73
CA ARG A 194 -11.06 -20.57 31.26
C ARG A 194 -9.68 -20.68 31.85
N MET A 195 -8.64 -20.24 31.15
CA MET A 195 -7.26 -20.28 31.64
C MET A 195 -7.08 -19.47 32.95
N ILE A 196 -7.70 -18.29 33.05
CA ILE A 196 -7.70 -17.48 34.28
C ILE A 196 -8.45 -18.19 35.40
N THR A 197 -9.57 -18.86 35.08
CA THR A 197 -10.35 -19.61 36.07
C THR A 197 -9.55 -20.81 36.59
N GLU A 198 -8.91 -21.58 35.70
CA GLU A 198 -8.00 -22.69 36.05
C GLU A 198 -6.82 -22.19 36.89
N MET A 199 -6.19 -21.08 36.51
CA MET A 199 -5.09 -20.48 37.27
C MET A 199 -5.53 -20.00 38.66
N ARG A 200 -6.75 -19.45 38.77
CA ARG A 200 -7.33 -19.04 40.05
C ARG A 200 -7.59 -20.24 40.96
N GLU A 201 -8.16 -21.31 40.42
CA GLU A 201 -8.39 -22.57 41.16
C GLU A 201 -7.06 -23.19 41.63
N ASP A 202 -6.02 -23.20 40.80
CA ASP A 202 -4.68 -23.67 41.20
C ASP A 202 -4.09 -22.79 42.31
N MET A 203 -4.18 -21.46 42.19
CA MET A 203 -3.71 -20.55 43.24
C MET A 203 -4.47 -20.72 44.56
N GLU A 204 -5.80 -20.90 44.53
CA GLU A 204 -6.60 -21.17 45.73
C GLU A 204 -6.19 -22.51 46.37
N THR A 205 -5.90 -23.52 45.55
CA THR A 205 -5.40 -24.83 46.02
C THR A 205 -4.01 -24.71 46.65
N LYS A 206 -3.10 -23.92 46.06
CA LYS A 206 -1.77 -23.66 46.63
C LYS A 206 -1.83 -22.83 47.90
N HIS A 207 -2.72 -21.85 47.97
CA HIS A 207 -2.92 -21.02 49.15
C HIS A 207 -3.39 -21.84 50.35
N THR A 208 -4.38 -22.72 50.15
CA THR A 208 -4.88 -23.62 51.21
C THR A 208 -3.81 -24.60 51.66
N GLN A 209 -3.00 -25.17 50.75
CA GLN A 209 -1.85 -26.01 51.09
C GLN A 209 -0.83 -25.26 51.97
N LEU A 210 -0.44 -24.06 51.57
CA LEU A 210 0.51 -23.24 52.32
C LEU A 210 -0.03 -22.83 53.70
N GLN A 211 -1.32 -22.53 53.79
CA GLN A 211 -1.98 -22.21 55.05
C GLN A 211 -2.02 -23.41 56.02
N MET A 212 -2.20 -24.62 55.50
CA MET A 212 -2.07 -25.87 56.27
C MET A 212 -0.63 -26.09 56.75
N GLU A 213 0.37 -25.85 55.90
CA GLU A 213 1.78 -25.96 56.27
C GLU A 213 2.18 -24.96 57.37
N ILE A 214 1.76 -23.69 57.25
CA ILE A 214 1.99 -22.66 58.27
C ILE A 214 1.35 -23.07 59.60
N SER A 215 0.13 -23.60 59.56
CA SER A 215 -0.57 -24.05 60.77
C SER A 215 0.20 -25.19 61.46
N ASN A 216 0.66 -26.18 60.69
CA ASN A 216 1.48 -27.29 61.20
C ASN A 216 2.84 -26.81 61.75
N GLN A 217 3.50 -25.85 61.09
CA GLN A 217 4.73 -25.25 61.60
C GLN A 217 4.50 -24.51 62.92
N ASN A 218 3.41 -23.75 63.03
CA ASN A 218 3.06 -23.05 64.27
C ASN A 218 2.79 -24.03 65.42
N GLU A 219 2.13 -25.16 65.16
CA GLU A 219 1.96 -26.23 66.14
C GLU A 219 3.30 -26.79 66.62
N ARG A 220 4.21 -27.12 65.69
CA ARG A 220 5.57 -27.58 66.02
C ARG A 220 6.38 -26.56 66.82
N ILE A 221 6.29 -25.27 66.45
CA ILE A 221 6.95 -24.18 67.18
C ILE A 221 6.39 -24.09 68.60
N ASN A 222 5.07 -24.19 68.76
CA ASN A 222 4.43 -24.16 70.07
C ASN A 222 4.82 -25.37 70.94
N GLU A 223 4.95 -26.56 70.35
CA GLU A 223 5.50 -27.74 71.03
C GLU A 223 6.95 -27.52 71.47
N MET A 224 7.79 -27.00 70.57
CA MET A 224 9.18 -26.67 70.89
C MET A 224 9.28 -25.63 72.02
N PHE A 225 8.41 -24.62 72.02
CA PHE A 225 8.32 -23.64 73.10
C PHE A 225 7.95 -24.31 74.44
N LYS A 226 7.03 -25.29 74.46
CA LYS A 226 6.72 -26.06 75.67
C LYS A 226 7.94 -26.83 76.18
N VAL A 227 8.67 -27.51 75.28
CA VAL A 227 9.91 -28.22 75.65
C VAL A 227 10.97 -27.27 76.19
N LEU A 228 11.16 -26.11 75.55
CA LEU A 228 12.09 -25.08 76.03
C LEU A 228 11.68 -24.50 77.39
N LEU A 229 10.38 -24.33 77.67
CA LEU A 229 9.87 -23.93 78.97
C LEU A 229 10.16 -24.98 80.06
N GLU A 230 10.04 -26.27 79.74
CA GLU A 230 10.42 -27.36 80.64
C GLU A 230 11.93 -27.45 80.85
N MET A 231 12.72 -27.29 79.78
CA MET A 231 14.18 -27.17 79.86
C MET A 231 14.60 -25.96 80.69
N LYS A 232 13.93 -24.81 80.55
CA LYS A 232 14.21 -23.62 81.37
C LYS A 232 13.88 -23.88 82.84
N LYS A 233 12.77 -24.54 83.15
CA LYS A 233 12.42 -24.95 84.53
C LYS A 233 13.46 -25.89 85.14
N THR A 234 14.02 -26.81 84.35
CA THR A 234 15.10 -27.70 84.80
C THR A 234 16.45 -27.00 84.88
N SER A 235 16.75 -26.05 83.98
CA SER A 235 17.97 -25.25 83.96
C SER A 235 17.99 -24.15 85.03
N SER A 236 16.86 -23.56 85.41
CA SER A 236 16.74 -22.69 86.60
C SER A 236 17.02 -23.46 87.89
N ARG A 237 16.92 -24.78 87.86
CA ARG A 237 17.33 -25.68 88.95
C ARG A 237 18.84 -25.99 88.94
N ALA A 238 19.53 -25.71 87.82
CA ALA A 238 20.97 -25.88 87.65
C ALA A 238 21.75 -24.55 87.74
N ASN A 239 21.10 -23.42 87.47
CA ASN A 239 21.72 -22.07 87.45
C ASN A 239 21.74 -21.34 88.82
N GLU A 240 21.51 -22.04 89.94
CA GLU A 240 21.83 -21.52 91.28
C GLU A 240 23.34 -21.57 91.62
N ILE A 241 24.24 -21.86 90.66
CA ILE A 241 25.68 -22.06 90.92
C ILE A 241 26.63 -21.15 90.12
N TYR A 242 26.18 -20.32 89.17
CA TYR A 242 27.14 -19.46 88.44
C TYR A 242 26.61 -18.06 88.19
N GLU A 243 26.89 -17.19 89.16
CA GLU A 243 26.69 -15.75 89.11
C GLU A 243 28.06 -15.06 88.90
N HIS A 244 28.04 -13.92 88.19
CA HIS A 244 29.10 -12.93 87.93
C HIS A 244 30.07 -13.08 86.74
N CYS A 245 29.92 -12.19 85.73
CA CYS A 245 30.85 -11.06 85.50
C CYS A 245 30.40 -10.07 84.40
N GLU A 246 30.55 -8.77 84.73
CA GLU A 246 30.93 -7.59 83.90
C GLU A 246 30.05 -7.16 82.71
N GLN A 247 29.36 -6.00 82.77
CA GLN A 247 29.76 -4.57 82.67
C GLN A 247 29.65 -3.99 81.23
N ALA A 248 29.04 -2.80 81.17
CA ALA A 248 28.56 -1.96 80.04
C ALA A 248 29.71 -1.30 79.21
N PRO A 249 29.55 -0.28 78.30
CA PRO A 249 28.37 0.51 77.86
C PRO A 249 28.30 0.98 76.35
N THR A 250 27.18 1.67 75.99
CA THR A 250 26.96 2.76 74.96
C THR A 250 27.21 2.46 73.46
N GLU A 251 26.52 2.97 72.42
CA GLU A 251 25.85 4.24 72.06
C GLU A 251 24.70 3.93 71.06
N ASP A 252 23.50 4.49 71.16
CA ASP A 252 23.03 5.76 70.61
C ASP A 252 23.31 6.00 69.11
N LYS A 253 22.28 5.78 68.26
CA LYS A 253 21.97 6.60 67.07
C LYS A 253 20.61 6.25 66.49
N LYS A 254 19.70 7.21 66.63
CA LYS A 254 18.52 7.40 65.78
C LYS A 254 18.98 7.74 64.36
N ASP A 255 18.36 7.14 63.35
CA ASP A 255 18.02 7.85 62.12
C ASP A 255 16.71 7.29 61.54
N PRO A 256 15.89 8.14 60.89
CA PRO A 256 14.54 7.84 60.46
C PRO A 256 14.47 7.33 59.00
N GLU A 257 13.35 6.67 58.72
CA GLU A 257 12.61 6.63 57.44
C GLU A 257 13.37 6.92 56.14
N GLU A 258 13.60 5.87 55.35
CA GLU A 258 13.78 5.97 53.90
C GLU A 258 12.71 5.10 53.23
N GLN A 259 11.63 5.74 52.79
CA GLN A 259 10.70 5.20 51.81
C GLN A 259 11.40 5.25 50.43
N PRO A 260 11.29 4.22 49.59
CA PRO A 260 11.70 4.34 48.20
C PRO A 260 10.66 5.21 47.48
N GLU A 261 11.04 6.44 47.16
CA GLU A 261 10.33 7.30 46.22
C GLU A 261 10.14 6.56 44.89
N GLU A 262 8.91 6.57 44.43
CA GLU A 262 8.50 6.10 43.12
C GLU A 262 9.19 6.94 42.04
N ASP A 263 9.88 6.25 41.13
CA ASP A 263 10.48 6.80 39.93
C ASP A 263 9.34 7.24 38.98
N LEU A 264 8.88 8.48 39.18
CA LEU A 264 7.95 9.20 38.34
C LEU A 264 8.65 9.52 37.02
N LEU A 265 8.33 8.73 36.00
CA LEU A 265 8.65 9.02 34.61
C LEU A 265 8.04 10.37 34.23
N ASP A 266 8.88 11.40 34.19
CA ASP A 266 8.65 12.63 33.44
C ASP A 266 8.51 12.28 31.96
N LEU A 267 7.27 12.09 31.53
CA LEU A 267 6.89 12.20 30.14
C LEU A 267 7.06 13.68 29.75
N PRO A 268 7.86 14.02 28.72
CA PRO A 268 7.79 15.35 28.16
C PRO A 268 6.36 15.59 27.65
N ASP A 269 5.78 16.65 28.18
CA ASP A 269 4.57 17.29 27.70
C ASP A 269 4.80 17.74 26.25
N ASP A 270 4.44 16.89 25.29
CA ASP A 270 4.35 17.21 23.85
C ASP A 270 3.14 18.12 23.62
N ASN A 271 3.16 19.30 24.25
CA ASN A 271 2.30 20.42 23.99
C ASN A 271 3.10 21.52 23.29
N ASP A 272 3.75 21.14 22.19
CA ASP A 272 4.32 22.08 21.21
C ASP A 272 3.68 21.81 19.84
N LEU A 273 2.34 21.77 19.86
CA LEU A 273 1.49 21.85 18.67
C LEU A 273 1.59 23.28 18.13
N LYS A 274 2.77 23.62 17.58
CA LYS A 274 2.96 24.76 16.71
C LYS A 274 2.03 24.59 15.53
N GLU A 275 0.91 25.29 15.65
CA GLU A 275 0.16 25.97 14.62
C GLU A 275 1.11 26.44 13.51
N TYR A 276 1.45 25.53 12.60
CA TYR A 276 2.07 25.86 11.34
C TYR A 276 0.98 26.55 10.53
N GLY A 277 1.00 27.89 10.61
CA GLY A 277 0.36 28.77 9.67
C GLY A 277 0.65 28.28 8.26
N TYR A 278 -0.39 27.75 7.63
CA TYR A 278 -0.44 27.54 6.20
C TYR A 278 -0.24 28.94 5.60
N TYR A 279 0.93 29.21 5.02
CA TYR A 279 1.07 30.29 4.06
C TYR A 279 0.23 29.88 2.85
N ASP A 280 -1.04 30.25 2.93
CA ASP A 280 -1.91 30.41 1.80
C ASP A 280 -1.29 31.50 0.93
N ASN A 281 -0.52 31.07 -0.08
CA ASN A 281 -0.23 31.90 -1.25
C ASN A 281 -1.52 32.04 -2.07
N SER A 282 -2.56 32.57 -1.43
CA SER A 282 -3.64 33.28 -2.09
C SER A 282 -3.04 34.55 -2.63
N THR A 283 -2.48 34.40 -3.83
CA THR A 283 -2.20 35.44 -4.81
C THR A 283 -3.30 36.49 -4.70
N THR A 284 -3.01 37.55 -3.97
CA THR A 284 -3.91 38.67 -3.80
C THR A 284 -3.90 39.36 -5.15
N SER A 285 -4.89 39.00 -5.98
CA SER A 285 -5.22 39.73 -7.20
C SER A 285 -5.74 41.10 -6.77
N VAL A 286 -4.80 41.99 -6.44
CA VAL A 286 -5.05 43.41 -6.32
C VAL A 286 -5.38 43.89 -7.72
N LEU A 287 -6.68 43.93 -8.02
CA LEU A 287 -7.25 44.67 -9.14
C LEU A 287 -7.02 46.16 -8.87
N ASN A 288 -5.79 46.63 -9.06
CA ASN A 288 -5.51 48.03 -9.29
C ASN A 288 -5.74 48.29 -10.78
N SER A 289 -6.99 48.58 -11.13
CA SER A 289 -7.36 49.19 -12.41
C SER A 289 -6.92 50.65 -12.38
N SER A 290 -5.62 50.88 -12.51
CA SER A 290 -5.07 52.17 -12.89
C SER A 290 -4.66 52.02 -14.35
N ASP A 291 -5.58 52.44 -15.21
CA ASP A 291 -5.44 52.58 -16.66
C ASP A 291 -4.46 53.73 -16.97
N ASP A 292 -3.22 53.57 -16.53
CA ASP A 292 -2.10 54.42 -16.90
C ASP A 292 -1.43 53.73 -18.08
N GLY A 293 -1.61 54.29 -19.28
CA GLY A 293 -1.12 53.76 -20.55
C GLY A 293 0.35 53.35 -20.47
N ILE A 294 0.59 52.05 -20.27
CA ILE A 294 1.92 51.44 -20.29
C ILE A 294 2.44 51.58 -21.71
N ASP A 295 3.56 52.29 -21.86
CA ASP A 295 4.25 52.45 -23.13
C ASP A 295 4.63 51.05 -23.66
N PRO A 296 4.13 50.62 -24.84
CA PRO A 296 4.38 49.29 -25.41
C PRO A 296 5.87 48.93 -25.52
N LYS A 297 6.77 49.93 -25.50
CA LYS A 297 8.22 49.71 -25.52
C LYS A 297 8.79 49.16 -24.21
N GLN A 298 8.13 49.38 -23.08
CA GLN A 298 8.61 48.91 -21.78
C GLN A 298 8.31 47.42 -21.55
N GLU A 299 7.28 46.90 -22.21
CA GLU A 299 6.85 45.50 -22.11
C GLU A 299 7.75 44.57 -22.93
N SER A 300 8.11 44.98 -24.16
CA SER A 300 9.06 44.25 -25.01
C SER A 300 10.44 44.05 -24.33
N TYR A 301 10.95 45.04 -23.60
CA TYR A 301 12.24 44.90 -22.89
C TYR A 301 12.17 43.88 -21.73
N ARG A 302 11.01 43.74 -21.08
CA ARG A 302 10.81 42.76 -20.00
C ARG A 302 10.74 41.33 -20.52
N GLU A 303 10.14 41.12 -21.68
CA GLU A 303 10.06 39.80 -22.32
C GLU A 303 11.42 39.30 -22.79
N ASP A 304 12.23 40.16 -23.39
CA ASP A 304 13.60 39.84 -23.81
C ASP A 304 14.48 39.44 -22.62
N GLN A 305 14.40 40.18 -21.51
CA GLN A 305 15.15 39.87 -20.30
C GLN A 305 14.73 38.52 -19.71
N ARG A 306 13.42 38.26 -19.64
CA ARG A 306 12.87 36.99 -19.11
C ARG A 306 13.29 35.80 -19.97
N THR A 307 13.30 35.95 -21.29
CA THR A 307 13.74 34.90 -22.20
C THR A 307 15.23 34.60 -22.04
N LEU A 308 16.06 35.62 -21.77
CA LEU A 308 17.47 35.42 -21.47
C LEU A 308 17.66 34.63 -20.15
N GLU A 309 16.96 35.00 -19.09
CA GLU A 309 16.99 34.31 -17.78
C GLU A 309 16.56 32.84 -17.91
N LEU A 310 15.49 32.57 -18.68
CA LEU A 310 15.02 31.20 -18.96
C LEU A 310 16.06 30.39 -19.76
N LYS A 311 16.75 31.01 -20.73
CA LYS A 311 17.80 30.34 -21.51
C LYS A 311 19.02 30.00 -20.66
N GLU A 312 19.42 30.89 -19.75
CA GLU A 312 20.50 30.63 -18.78
C GLU A 312 20.12 29.50 -17.83
N ARG A 313 18.93 29.56 -17.22
CA ARG A 313 18.42 28.50 -16.33
C ARG A 313 18.33 27.13 -17.03
N ARG A 314 17.86 27.11 -18.29
CA ARG A 314 17.85 25.91 -19.13
C ARG A 314 19.25 25.32 -19.34
N ALA A 315 20.26 26.15 -19.50
CA ALA A 315 21.64 25.72 -19.66
C ALA A 315 22.18 25.10 -18.36
N GLU A 316 21.93 25.74 -17.22
CA GLU A 316 22.30 25.22 -15.89
C GLU A 316 21.69 23.83 -15.63
N ILE A 317 20.39 23.67 -15.86
CA ILE A 317 19.69 22.39 -15.65
C ILE A 317 20.25 21.31 -16.59
N LYS A 318 20.55 21.65 -17.85
CA LYS A 318 21.15 20.70 -18.80
C LYS A 318 22.55 20.26 -18.37
N GLU A 319 23.35 21.17 -17.85
CA GLU A 319 24.68 20.85 -17.31
C GLU A 319 24.57 19.92 -16.09
N TYR A 320 23.68 20.24 -15.15
CA TYR A 320 23.39 19.40 -13.99
C TYR A 320 22.92 17.98 -14.39
N LEU A 321 21.96 17.87 -15.31
CA LEU A 321 21.46 16.58 -15.79
C LEU A 321 22.55 15.77 -16.53
N LYS A 322 23.47 16.44 -17.23
CA LYS A 322 24.61 15.80 -17.88
C LYS A 322 25.56 15.20 -16.84
N GLU A 323 25.85 15.92 -15.76
CA GLU A 323 26.66 15.41 -14.64
C GLU A 323 25.99 14.20 -13.96
N MET A 324 24.66 14.22 -13.85
CA MET A 324 23.87 13.15 -13.21
C MET A 324 23.48 12.00 -14.14
N SER A 325 23.94 12.00 -15.39
CA SER A 325 23.58 10.99 -16.41
C SER A 325 23.94 9.53 -16.05
N THR A 326 24.84 9.33 -15.09
CA THR A 326 25.23 8.00 -14.59
C THR A 326 24.33 7.47 -13.47
N VAL A 327 23.49 8.32 -12.90
CA VAL A 327 22.59 7.95 -11.80
C VAL A 327 21.42 7.14 -12.37
N PRO A 328 21.18 5.91 -11.88
CA PRO A 328 20.08 5.10 -12.39
C PRO A 328 18.74 5.69 -11.99
N GLU A 329 17.76 5.65 -12.90
CA GLU A 329 16.37 6.08 -12.63
C GLU A 329 15.73 5.24 -11.50
N ARG A 330 14.92 5.89 -10.65
CA ARG A 330 14.11 5.20 -9.64
C ARG A 330 12.79 4.77 -10.28
N LYS A 331 12.64 3.46 -10.49
CA LYS A 331 11.39 2.89 -11.00
C LYS A 331 10.33 2.81 -9.89
N ILE A 332 9.27 3.59 -10.02
CA ILE A 332 8.04 3.48 -9.22
C ILE A 332 7.03 2.71 -10.06
N SER A 333 7.02 1.38 -9.96
CA SER A 333 6.10 0.54 -10.73
C SER A 333 5.39 -0.45 -9.82
N ARG A 334 4.08 -0.62 -10.03
CA ARG A 334 3.30 -1.71 -9.42
C ARG A 334 3.64 -3.08 -10.03
N VAL A 335 4.35 -3.09 -11.16
CA VAL A 335 4.56 -4.26 -12.02
C VAL A 335 6.00 -4.77 -11.97
N ASP A 336 6.92 -4.06 -11.29
CA ASP A 336 8.28 -4.56 -11.04
C ASP A 336 8.23 -5.68 -9.99
N GLN A 337 7.85 -6.87 -10.44
CA GLN A 337 7.80 -8.07 -9.63
C GLN A 337 9.19 -8.31 -9.02
N MET A 338 9.20 -8.50 -7.69
CA MET A 338 10.42 -8.88 -6.98
C MET A 338 10.97 -10.19 -7.53
N ARG A 339 12.29 -10.37 -7.43
CA ARG A 339 12.91 -11.66 -7.74
C ARG A 339 12.28 -12.74 -6.86
N TYR A 340 12.11 -13.95 -7.39
CA TYR A 340 11.48 -15.07 -6.67
C TYR A 340 12.05 -15.26 -5.25
N LYS A 341 13.38 -15.21 -5.13
CA LYS A 341 14.11 -15.34 -3.85
C LYS A 341 13.90 -14.18 -2.86
N ASP A 342 13.27 -13.09 -3.27
CA ASP A 342 13.01 -11.91 -2.45
C ASP A 342 11.51 -11.74 -2.15
N GLN A 343 10.64 -12.66 -2.61
CA GLN A 343 9.18 -12.58 -2.45
C GLN A 343 8.69 -12.59 -0.99
N TYR A 344 9.54 -12.98 -0.04
CA TYR A 344 9.19 -12.92 1.38
C TYR A 344 9.48 -11.55 2.01
N LEU A 345 10.20 -10.66 1.33
CA LEU A 345 10.49 -9.33 1.84
C LEU A 345 9.21 -8.49 1.92
N VAL A 346 9.14 -7.64 2.94
CA VAL A 346 8.02 -6.73 3.17
C VAL A 346 8.49 -5.31 2.87
N CYS A 347 7.69 -4.57 2.11
CA CYS A 347 7.98 -3.16 1.88
C CYS A 347 7.92 -2.38 3.21
N ALA A 348 8.99 -1.66 3.55
CA ALA A 348 9.10 -0.91 4.81
C ALA A 348 8.08 0.24 4.94
N PHE A 349 7.45 0.64 3.83
CA PHE A 349 6.54 1.79 3.81
C PHE A 349 5.07 1.38 3.83
N CYS A 350 4.64 0.55 2.87
CA CYS A 350 3.23 0.11 2.75
C CYS A 350 2.94 -1.27 3.34
N LEU A 351 3.96 -1.97 3.85
CA LEU A 351 3.85 -3.29 4.50
C LEU A 351 3.34 -4.42 3.60
N VAL A 352 3.23 -4.18 2.28
CA VAL A 352 2.88 -5.22 1.32
C VAL A 352 4.07 -6.16 1.14
N LYS A 353 3.80 -7.48 1.23
CA LYS A 353 4.80 -8.55 1.11
C LYS A 353 4.98 -8.98 -0.35
N GLY A 354 6.23 -9.09 -0.80
CA GLY A 354 6.62 -9.75 -2.04
C GLY A 354 6.24 -9.08 -3.36
N GLN A 355 5.56 -7.94 -3.33
CA GLN A 355 5.10 -7.26 -4.54
C GLN A 355 6.14 -6.30 -5.13
N HIS A 356 6.86 -5.55 -4.29
CA HIS A 356 7.85 -4.57 -4.72
C HIS A 356 8.92 -4.33 -3.65
N TYR A 357 10.12 -3.92 -4.07
CA TYR A 357 11.15 -3.45 -3.14
C TYR A 357 10.76 -2.10 -2.53
N SER A 358 11.18 -1.82 -1.29
CA SER A 358 10.88 -0.55 -0.60
C SER A 358 11.24 0.70 -1.44
N ASP A 359 12.35 0.67 -2.17
CA ASP A 359 12.79 1.78 -3.05
C ASP A 359 11.79 2.10 -4.19
N SER A 360 10.97 1.13 -4.57
CA SER A 360 9.98 1.21 -5.65
C SER A 360 8.53 1.30 -5.14
N CYS A 361 8.31 1.71 -3.89
CA CYS A 361 6.98 1.72 -3.29
C CYS A 361 6.00 2.67 -4.02
N PRO A 362 4.86 2.18 -4.56
CA PRO A 362 3.90 2.99 -5.29
C PRO A 362 2.97 3.82 -4.38
N SER A 363 2.81 3.42 -3.11
CA SER A 363 1.96 4.15 -2.16
C SER A 363 2.65 5.35 -1.53
N TYR A 364 3.98 5.33 -1.47
CA TYR A 364 4.81 6.37 -0.88
C TYR A 364 5.86 6.81 -1.91
N VAL A 365 5.40 7.59 -2.89
CA VAL A 365 6.22 7.97 -4.04
C VAL A 365 7.36 8.89 -3.63
N SER A 366 7.08 9.94 -2.84
CA SER A 366 8.07 10.96 -2.47
C SER A 366 8.95 10.56 -1.28
N VAL A 367 10.23 10.94 -1.31
CA VAL A 367 11.20 10.75 -0.23
C VAL A 367 10.73 11.44 1.05
N LYS A 368 10.08 12.61 0.93
CA LYS A 368 9.48 13.32 2.06
C LYS A 368 8.44 12.44 2.78
N SER A 369 7.57 11.75 2.02
CA SER A 369 6.57 10.84 2.61
C SER A 369 7.22 9.60 3.24
N ARG A 370 8.25 9.04 2.59
CA ARG A 370 9.01 7.87 3.10
C ARG A 370 9.75 8.18 4.41
N LYS A 371 10.43 9.34 4.49
CA LYS A 371 11.17 9.78 5.68
C LYS A 371 10.28 9.93 6.91
N LYS A 372 9.01 10.32 6.74
CA LYS A 372 8.05 10.41 7.85
C LYS A 372 7.68 9.05 8.44
N ARG A 373 7.84 7.95 7.68
CA ARG A 373 7.34 6.64 8.06
C ARG A 373 8.35 5.80 8.85
N VAL A 374 9.64 6.08 8.70
CA VAL A 374 10.75 5.30 9.25
C VAL A 374 11.52 6.12 10.28
N ARG A 375 12.07 5.46 11.31
CA ARG A 375 12.91 6.11 12.33
C ARG A 375 14.39 5.94 11.99
N CYS A 376 14.79 4.72 11.64
CA CYS A 376 16.15 4.43 11.22
C CYS A 376 16.34 4.66 9.71
N ARG A 377 17.25 5.57 9.35
CA ARG A 377 17.54 5.91 7.96
C ARG A 377 18.39 4.87 7.24
N LEU A 378 19.04 3.97 7.98
CA LEU A 378 19.98 2.99 7.41
C LEU A 378 19.31 1.65 7.06
N CYS A 379 18.39 1.16 7.89
CA CYS A 379 17.71 -0.12 7.67
C CYS A 379 16.20 0.00 7.42
N LEU A 380 15.66 1.22 7.40
CA LEU A 380 14.23 1.52 7.20
C LEU A 380 13.29 1.01 8.31
N ASP A 381 13.83 0.57 9.46
CA ASP A 381 13.02 0.14 10.60
C ASP A 381 12.42 1.35 11.34
N SER A 382 11.23 1.17 11.91
CA SER A 382 10.54 2.15 12.74
C SER A 382 10.76 1.95 14.24
N ARG A 383 11.42 0.86 14.67
CA ARG A 383 11.56 0.49 16.08
C ARG A 383 12.80 1.06 16.79
N HIS A 384 13.75 1.59 16.03
CA HIS A 384 14.98 2.17 16.58
C HIS A 384 15.44 3.36 15.75
N ASP A 385 16.30 4.19 16.33
CA ASP A 385 16.90 5.34 15.65
C ASP A 385 18.20 4.97 14.93
N THR A 386 18.62 5.86 14.04
CA THR A 386 19.77 5.61 13.15
C THR A 386 21.07 5.34 13.93
N GLU A 387 21.26 5.99 15.07
CA GLU A 387 22.44 5.85 15.93
C GLU A 387 22.57 4.47 16.59
N GLN A 388 21.43 3.80 16.79
CA GLN A 388 21.36 2.47 17.41
C GLN A 388 21.34 1.34 16.37
N CYS A 389 21.48 1.68 15.09
CA CYS A 389 21.36 0.71 14.01
C CYS A 389 22.58 -0.23 13.97
N ARG A 390 22.32 -1.54 14.11
CA ARG A 390 23.35 -2.59 14.00
C ARG A 390 23.52 -3.13 12.57
N SER A 391 22.74 -2.61 11.62
CA SER A 391 22.80 -3.10 10.23
C SER A 391 24.09 -2.67 9.55
N GLU A 392 24.63 -3.54 8.70
CA GLU A 392 25.79 -3.21 7.88
C GLU A 392 25.49 -2.01 6.97
N VAL A 393 26.36 -0.99 7.02
CA VAL A 393 26.20 0.25 6.28
C VAL A 393 26.51 0.05 4.80
N LYS A 394 25.47 0.02 3.97
CA LYS A 394 25.58 -0.09 2.51
C LYS A 394 25.70 1.31 1.88
N ARG A 395 26.48 1.43 0.80
CA ARG A 395 26.54 2.67 0.01
C ARG A 395 25.26 2.80 -0.81
N CYS A 396 24.65 3.99 -0.78
CA CYS A 396 23.50 4.33 -1.61
C CYS A 396 23.87 4.24 -3.09
N ARG A 397 23.07 3.54 -3.91
CA ARG A 397 23.36 3.36 -5.34
C ARG A 397 23.23 4.64 -6.15
N TYR A 398 22.48 5.62 -5.64
CA TYR A 398 22.15 6.85 -6.36
C TYR A 398 23.24 7.90 -6.13
N CYS A 399 23.52 8.26 -4.87
CA CYS A 399 24.48 9.31 -4.52
C CYS A 399 25.81 8.81 -3.92
N GLY A 400 25.99 7.50 -3.71
CA GLY A 400 27.20 6.92 -3.11
C GLY A 400 27.35 7.10 -1.59
N SER A 401 26.51 7.93 -0.95
CA SER A 401 26.54 8.18 0.50
C SER A 401 26.27 6.92 1.33
N LYS A 402 26.81 6.87 2.54
CA LYS A 402 26.61 5.81 3.54
C LYS A 402 25.59 6.17 4.63
N ASN A 403 25.00 7.37 4.58
CA ASN A 403 24.21 7.92 5.68
C ASN A 403 22.70 7.61 5.58
N HIS A 404 22.26 6.91 4.54
CA HIS A 404 20.87 6.54 4.32
C HIS A 404 20.74 5.32 3.41
N ASP A 405 19.62 4.61 3.54
CA ASP A 405 19.18 3.59 2.59
C ASP A 405 18.76 4.24 1.27
N LYS A 406 19.02 3.54 0.15
CA LYS A 406 18.70 4.01 -1.21
C LYS A 406 17.24 4.46 -1.39
N ALA A 407 16.30 3.88 -0.65
CA ALA A 407 14.89 4.23 -0.72
C ALA A 407 14.57 5.65 -0.20
N LEU A 408 15.49 6.24 0.58
CA LEU A 408 15.39 7.59 1.14
C LEU A 408 16.28 8.62 0.42
N CYS A 409 16.93 8.23 -0.68
CA CYS A 409 17.79 9.13 -1.44
C CYS A 409 16.95 10.15 -2.21
N ILE A 410 17.27 11.44 -2.07
CA ILE A 410 16.53 12.52 -2.75
C ILE A 410 16.97 12.71 -4.21
N LEU A 411 18.21 12.32 -4.54
CA LEU A 411 18.81 12.57 -5.85
C LEU A 411 17.97 12.10 -7.06
N PRO A 412 17.31 10.93 -7.05
CA PRO A 412 16.43 10.56 -8.17
C PRO A 412 15.22 11.50 -8.34
N GLU A 413 14.62 11.96 -7.23
CA GLU A 413 13.52 12.92 -7.29
C GLU A 413 14.01 14.29 -7.76
N ASP A 414 15.18 14.74 -7.30
CA ASP A 414 15.78 16.00 -7.77
C ASP A 414 16.05 15.95 -9.29
N ILE A 415 16.53 14.81 -9.81
CA ILE A 415 16.75 14.62 -11.26
C ILE A 415 15.42 14.69 -12.03
N ASP A 416 14.39 13.98 -11.56
CA ASP A 416 13.05 14.02 -12.19
C ASP A 416 12.44 15.43 -12.16
N ASP A 417 12.61 16.16 -11.06
CA ASP A 417 12.16 17.54 -10.90
C ASP A 417 12.85 18.47 -11.89
N ASN A 418 14.17 18.31 -12.09
CA ASN A 418 14.93 19.06 -13.09
C ASN A 418 14.49 18.75 -14.53
N TYR A 419 14.14 17.50 -14.85
CA TYR A 419 13.57 17.17 -16.16
C TYR A 419 12.22 17.86 -16.40
N ARG A 420 11.36 17.94 -15.37
CA ARG A 420 10.08 18.65 -15.46
C ARG A 420 10.25 20.15 -15.62
N GLU A 421 11.13 20.77 -14.82
CA GLU A 421 11.47 22.19 -14.93
C GLU A 421 12.02 22.51 -16.33
N LEU A 422 12.88 21.63 -16.89
CA LEU A 422 13.40 21.79 -18.24
C LEU A 422 12.31 21.77 -19.32
N GLU A 423 11.30 20.90 -19.18
CA GLU A 423 10.16 20.81 -20.10
C GLU A 423 9.27 22.05 -20.00
N GLU A 424 9.04 22.58 -18.80
CA GLU A 424 8.28 23.80 -18.55
C GLU A 424 8.97 25.03 -19.16
N ILE A 425 10.28 25.19 -18.91
CA ILE A 425 11.09 26.27 -19.50
C ILE A 425 11.08 26.18 -21.04
N GLN A 426 11.15 24.95 -21.59
CA GLN A 426 11.10 24.77 -23.05
C GLN A 426 9.78 25.25 -23.64
N LYS A 427 8.65 24.87 -23.04
CA LYS A 427 7.31 25.30 -23.47
C LYS A 427 7.16 26.82 -23.37
N GLU A 428 7.70 27.41 -22.32
CA GLU A 428 7.63 28.85 -22.12
C GLU A 428 8.43 29.62 -23.17
N ILE A 429 9.65 29.17 -23.49
CA ILE A 429 10.45 29.76 -24.59
C ILE A 429 9.72 29.63 -25.94
N GLU A 430 9.14 28.47 -26.24
CA GLU A 430 8.37 28.25 -27.48
C GLU A 430 7.14 29.18 -27.56
N SER A 431 6.49 29.47 -26.43
CA SER A 431 5.35 30.40 -26.40
C SER A 431 5.72 31.85 -26.74
N PHE A 432 6.94 32.27 -26.41
CA PHE A 432 7.45 33.59 -26.84
C PHE A 432 7.71 33.61 -28.34
N ASP A 433 8.29 32.54 -28.90
CA ASP A 433 8.60 32.46 -30.34
C ASP A 433 7.33 32.46 -31.23
N GLU A 434 6.19 31.95 -30.74
CA GLU A 434 4.91 31.97 -31.47
C GLU A 434 4.20 33.33 -31.47
N SER A 435 4.60 34.24 -30.57
CA SER A 435 3.98 35.57 -30.42
C SER A 435 4.55 36.64 -31.36
N TYR A 436 5.70 36.36 -32.00
CA TYR A 436 6.38 37.19 -32.99
C TYR A 436 6.10 36.70 -34.42
#